data_AF-A0A0M0LSH5-F1
#
_entry.id   AF-A0A0M0LSH5-F1
#
_cell.length_a   1.000
_cell.length_b   1.000
_cell.length_c   1.000
_cell.angle_alpha   90.00
_cell.angle_beta   90.00
_cell.angle_gamma   90.00
#
_symmetry.space_group_name_H-M   'P 1'
#
loop_
_entity.id
_entity.type
_entity.pdbx_description
1 polymer ?
#
loop_
_entity_poly.entity_id
_entity_poly.type
_entity_poly.pdbx_seq_one_letter_code
_entity_poly.pdbx_strand_id
1 'polypeptide(L)'
;RPAAPAYKAYGAPSRTKTRYDGSYEDADEGNAPVWTRGGTAAASPATAAVSPTPSYSPSFAHDEEGIRVTMPKAGSATVPVLLGSPLRNSMSPRVSSLAPIREFDALDHDSARRCANYTDRDGSGHAGPTGPAGFYTADQLLKSDPGVHVDIYERLPVPYGLVRYGVAPDHQAVKNVTDRFEQIVSDPRCSLLANVRVGAAGPPGDVAAHLPFEALREQYHAVVLAYGADADRSLGLSGEGLRGVHSARTFVEWYNGHPHAADRDFELGRCETAVIIGHGNVALDCARMLSSTPEQLVGDTDVAAHAAAALSQSAIRQVVLLGRRGVLHAAFTIKELRELSKRAGATFSLLAPADAFNEAVLKQAATDRPRKRLIELMSSIPNEAELPNPPPPPGADSPRAVRVQFQRAPLGFVGAAEDPGRLGAVRVGLTKLEGEPSAQQRAHLVEGSAYDFPCGLVLKSVGYRSSPLEGAPFDEVRGVVPNRGGRVTGAPGLYVAGWLKRGPTGVILTNVNDANETAATLIADRLTGKLDVGGAGADAVRKRLAAQRQPVLDFEAWKRIDASEVARGKQVGKVREKLVDVSEMLRVAMGQAMG
;
A
#
# COMPACT_ATOMS: atom_id res chain seq x y z
N ARG A 1 -19.24 -53.35 33.88
CA ARG A 1 -20.68 -52.96 33.88
C ARG A 1 -20.88 -51.94 34.99
N PRO A 2 -21.82 -50.98 34.88
CA PRO A 2 -22.52 -50.45 33.69
C PRO A 2 -22.05 -49.01 33.39
N ALA A 3 -22.61 -48.25 32.44
CA ALA A 3 -22.96 -48.54 31.04
C ALA A 3 -23.07 -47.18 30.31
N ALA A 4 -22.74 -47.13 29.01
CA ALA A 4 -22.87 -45.92 28.20
C ALA A 4 -23.92 -46.13 27.08
N PRO A 5 -24.72 -45.11 26.72
CA PRO A 5 -25.62 -45.18 25.57
C PRO A 5 -24.89 -44.83 24.26
N ALA A 6 -24.97 -45.73 23.27
CA ALA A 6 -24.85 -45.39 21.85
C ALA A 6 -26.26 -44.98 21.33
N TYR A 7 -26.50 -44.44 20.14
CA TYR A 7 -25.81 -44.39 18.82
C TYR A 7 -25.94 -42.93 18.26
N LYS A 8 -25.48 -42.52 17.07
CA LYS A 8 -25.47 -43.18 15.75
C LYS A 8 -24.54 -42.44 14.79
N ALA A 9 -23.77 -43.17 13.97
CA ALA A 9 -22.95 -42.59 12.90
C ALA A 9 -23.69 -42.62 11.56
N TYR A 10 -23.39 -41.67 10.68
CA TYR A 10 -23.72 -41.70 9.25
C TYR A 10 -22.44 -41.57 8.42
N GLY A 11 -22.28 -42.43 7.41
CA GLY A 11 -21.05 -42.56 6.64
C GLY A 11 -20.97 -41.66 5.41
N ALA A 12 -19.75 -41.49 4.89
CA ALA A 12 -19.50 -40.78 3.63
C ALA A 12 -19.73 -41.70 2.40
N PRO A 13 -20.26 -41.17 1.28
CA PRO A 13 -20.23 -41.83 -0.01
C PRO A 13 -18.99 -41.43 -0.82
N SER A 14 -18.37 -42.37 -1.53
CA SER A 14 -17.20 -42.13 -2.38
C SER A 14 -17.51 -42.33 -3.87
N ARG A 15 -17.03 -41.42 -4.73
CA ARG A 15 -16.80 -41.57 -6.18
C ARG A 15 -17.94 -42.11 -7.06
N THR A 16 -18.31 -41.31 -8.07
CA THR A 16 -17.94 -41.58 -9.47
C THR A 16 -18.01 -40.32 -10.33
N LYS A 17 -17.29 -40.31 -11.45
CA LYS A 17 -17.56 -39.41 -12.58
C LYS A 17 -18.36 -40.19 -13.61
N THR A 18 -19.40 -39.58 -14.18
CA THR A 18 -20.07 -40.10 -15.39
C THR A 18 -20.21 -38.95 -16.38
N ARG A 19 -19.99 -39.22 -17.67
CA ARG A 19 -20.30 -38.27 -18.74
C ARG A 19 -21.81 -38.20 -18.92
N TYR A 20 -22.32 -37.06 -19.38
CA TYR A 20 -23.60 -37.02 -20.09
C TYR A 20 -23.33 -36.61 -21.53
N ASP A 21 -23.75 -37.48 -22.43
CA ASP A 21 -23.79 -37.35 -23.88
C ASP A 21 -25.01 -38.20 -24.30
N GLY A 22 -25.78 -37.73 -25.27
CA GLY A 22 -27.12 -38.29 -25.52
C GLY A 22 -28.09 -37.25 -26.07
N SER A 23 -28.34 -37.31 -27.36
CA SER A 23 -29.21 -36.43 -28.14
C SER A 23 -30.51 -37.11 -28.54
N TYR A 24 -31.57 -36.31 -28.70
CA TYR A 24 -32.69 -36.46 -29.65
C TYR A 24 -33.53 -37.76 -29.71
N GLU A 25 -34.87 -37.57 -29.65
CA GLU A 25 -35.89 -38.00 -30.63
C GLU A 25 -37.29 -37.63 -30.06
N ASP A 26 -38.33 -37.26 -30.82
CA ASP A 26 -38.38 -36.47 -32.07
C ASP A 26 -39.84 -35.94 -32.30
N ALA A 27 -40.15 -35.47 -33.51
CA ALA A 27 -41.47 -35.23 -34.15
C ALA A 27 -42.07 -33.81 -34.03
N ASP A 28 -42.62 -33.19 -35.09
CA ASP A 28 -42.43 -33.41 -36.55
C ASP A 28 -42.91 -32.17 -37.35
N GLU A 29 -42.82 -32.23 -38.70
CA GLU A 29 -43.33 -31.30 -39.72
C GLU A 29 -42.61 -29.91 -39.84
N GLY A 30 -42.21 -29.43 -41.03
CA GLY A 30 -42.19 -30.08 -42.35
C GLY A 30 -41.77 -29.12 -43.50
N ASN A 31 -41.13 -29.69 -44.54
CA ASN A 31 -40.83 -29.10 -45.87
C ASN A 31 -39.95 -27.83 -46.00
N ALA A 32 -38.76 -28.03 -46.59
CA ALA A 32 -38.12 -27.10 -47.53
C ALA A 32 -38.26 -27.65 -48.98
N PRO A 33 -38.10 -26.82 -50.03
CA PRO A 33 -37.00 -27.11 -51.00
C PRO A 33 -36.38 -25.84 -51.66
N VAL A 34 -35.04 -25.70 -51.75
CA VAL A 34 -34.11 -26.04 -52.89
C VAL A 34 -33.76 -24.90 -53.88
N TRP A 35 -32.49 -24.44 -53.80
CA TRP A 35 -31.52 -24.04 -54.87
C TRP A 35 -31.77 -23.01 -56.01
N THR A 36 -30.64 -22.42 -56.45
CA THR A 36 -30.24 -21.92 -57.80
C THR A 36 -30.53 -20.49 -58.32
N ARG A 37 -29.42 -19.74 -58.51
CA ARG A 37 -28.95 -18.90 -59.68
C ARG A 37 -29.91 -17.99 -60.49
N GLY A 38 -29.49 -16.73 -60.66
CA GLY A 38 -29.96 -15.70 -61.62
C GLY A 38 -29.94 -14.31 -60.95
N GLY A 39 -29.59 -13.15 -61.55
CA GLY A 39 -29.40 -12.75 -62.96
C GLY A 39 -30.67 -12.07 -63.51
N THR A 40 -30.69 -10.83 -64.04
CA THR A 40 -29.63 -9.85 -64.41
C THR A 40 -30.21 -8.42 -64.62
N ALA A 41 -29.38 -7.36 -64.52
CA ALA A 41 -29.51 -6.03 -65.17
C ALA A 41 -30.73 -5.13 -64.76
N ALA A 42 -30.79 -3.80 -64.97
CA ALA A 42 -29.87 -2.71 -65.36
C ALA A 42 -30.42 -1.38 -64.75
N ALA A 43 -29.84 -0.17 -64.84
CA ALA A 43 -28.75 0.36 -65.68
C ALA A 43 -28.03 1.57 -65.04
N SER A 44 -26.90 1.99 -65.62
CA SER A 44 -26.25 3.31 -65.44
C SER A 44 -26.15 4.02 -66.80
N PRO A 45 -25.79 5.32 -66.82
CA PRO A 45 -24.45 5.75 -67.31
C PRO A 45 -23.78 6.76 -66.34
N ALA A 46 -22.52 7.25 -66.43
CA ALA A 46 -21.24 6.98 -67.15
C ALA A 46 -20.25 8.11 -66.68
N THR A 47 -18.90 8.16 -66.79
CA THR A 47 -17.71 7.34 -67.14
C THR A 47 -16.47 8.12 -66.56
N ALA A 48 -15.19 7.74 -66.55
CA ALA A 48 -14.37 6.65 -67.10
C ALA A 48 -13.30 6.20 -66.03
N ALA A 49 -12.42 5.19 -66.18
CA ALA A 49 -11.14 5.06 -66.95
C ALA A 49 -10.05 6.13 -66.61
N VAL A 50 -8.74 5.81 -66.50
CA VAL A 50 -7.88 4.78 -67.17
C VAL A 50 -6.80 4.19 -66.21
N SER A 51 -6.15 3.07 -66.58
CA SER A 51 -4.99 2.39 -65.94
C SER A 51 -4.14 1.68 -67.05
N PRO A 52 -3.06 0.86 -66.80
CA PRO A 52 -2.18 0.64 -65.63
C PRO A 52 -0.64 0.54 -65.97
N THR A 53 0.20 0.30 -64.93
CA THR A 53 1.51 -0.43 -64.83
C THR A 53 2.41 -0.73 -66.05
N PRO A 54 3.75 -0.80 -65.84
CA PRO A 54 4.39 -2.13 -65.78
C PRO A 54 5.39 -2.34 -64.61
N SER A 55 5.89 -3.58 -64.46
CA SER A 55 6.78 -4.07 -63.40
C SER A 55 8.26 -4.07 -63.79
N TYR A 56 9.17 -4.12 -62.80
CA TYR A 56 10.55 -4.60 -62.99
C TYR A 56 11.15 -5.18 -61.69
N SER A 57 12.07 -6.13 -61.83
CA SER A 57 12.94 -6.64 -60.76
C SER A 57 14.32 -6.98 -61.34
N PRO A 58 15.43 -6.63 -60.66
CA PRO A 58 16.75 -7.21 -60.91
C PRO A 58 17.21 -8.09 -59.74
N SER A 59 18.29 -8.85 -59.93
CA SER A 59 18.85 -9.76 -58.92
C SER A 59 20.38 -9.78 -58.92
N PHE A 60 20.95 -10.16 -57.76
CA PHE A 60 22.35 -10.52 -57.48
C PHE A 60 23.49 -9.56 -57.86
N ALA A 61 24.14 -9.05 -56.80
CA ALA A 61 25.60 -9.06 -56.67
C ALA A 61 25.96 -9.25 -55.18
N HIS A 62 27.11 -9.86 -54.89
CA HIS A 62 27.74 -9.84 -53.57
C HIS A 62 28.83 -8.75 -53.58
N ASP A 63 28.98 -8.03 -52.47
CA ASP A 63 30.21 -7.30 -52.13
C ASP A 63 30.47 -7.43 -50.62
N GLU A 64 31.74 -7.52 -50.24
CA GLU A 64 32.19 -7.71 -48.85
C GLU A 64 32.72 -6.42 -48.23
N GLU A 65 31.92 -5.73 -47.42
CA GLU A 65 32.45 -4.85 -46.36
C GLU A 65 31.79 -5.16 -45.01
N GLY A 66 32.44 -6.04 -44.25
CA GLY A 66 32.00 -6.41 -42.90
C GLY A 66 32.25 -5.29 -41.90
N ILE A 67 31.31 -4.37 -41.73
CA ILE A 67 31.31 -3.38 -40.63
C ILE A 67 31.21 -4.13 -39.29
N ARG A 68 32.38 -4.48 -38.74
CA ARG A 68 32.52 -4.99 -37.37
C ARG A 68 32.23 -3.85 -36.40
N VAL A 69 30.95 -3.69 -36.04
CA VAL A 69 30.56 -2.97 -34.82
C VAL A 69 31.08 -3.78 -33.63
N THR A 70 32.33 -3.54 -33.26
CA THR A 70 32.89 -4.03 -31.99
C THR A 70 32.17 -3.31 -30.86
N MET A 71 31.08 -3.92 -30.40
CA MET A 71 30.52 -3.68 -29.07
C MET A 71 31.69 -3.66 -28.07
N PRO A 72 31.91 -2.57 -27.31
CA PRO A 72 32.85 -2.62 -26.20
C PRO A 72 32.40 -3.73 -25.23
N LYS A 73 33.34 -4.47 -24.65
CA LYS A 73 33.02 -5.48 -23.63
C LYS A 73 32.32 -4.78 -22.46
N ALA A 74 31.00 -4.92 -22.40
CA ALA A 74 30.18 -4.24 -21.41
C ALA A 74 30.50 -4.79 -20.02
N GLY A 75 31.25 -4.02 -19.23
CA GLY A 75 31.60 -4.37 -17.85
C GLY A 75 30.37 -4.63 -16.99
N SER A 76 30.50 -5.51 -16.00
CA SER A 76 29.44 -5.81 -15.05
C SER A 76 29.02 -4.55 -14.31
N ALA A 77 27.74 -4.17 -14.39
CA ALA A 77 27.22 -2.99 -13.71
C ALA A 77 26.44 -3.40 -12.46
N THR A 78 27.06 -3.22 -11.30
CA THR A 78 26.39 -3.37 -10.01
C THR A 78 25.46 -2.18 -9.76
N VAL A 79 24.21 -2.45 -9.37
CA VAL A 79 23.15 -1.48 -9.07
C VAL A 79 22.49 -1.86 -7.74
N PRO A 80 22.50 -1.01 -6.70
CA PRO A 80 21.79 -1.23 -5.47
C PRO A 80 20.36 -0.70 -5.60
N VAL A 81 19.43 -1.48 -5.07
CA VAL A 81 18.06 -1.04 -4.83
C VAL A 81 17.97 -0.71 -3.33
N LEU A 82 17.89 0.58 -3.03
CA LEU A 82 17.83 1.11 -1.68
C LEU A 82 16.42 1.09 -1.12
N LEU A 83 16.26 0.36 -0.02
CA LEU A 83 15.07 0.35 0.80
C LEU A 83 15.47 0.57 2.26
N GLY A 84 14.54 1.02 3.10
CA GLY A 84 14.88 1.75 4.33
C GLY A 84 14.97 3.26 4.09
N SER A 85 14.37 4.04 4.99
CA SER A 85 14.50 5.50 5.05
C SER A 85 15.52 5.89 6.13
N PRO A 86 16.31 6.97 5.94
CA PRO A 86 17.03 7.60 7.03
C PRO A 86 16.12 8.49 7.87
N LEU A 87 16.70 9.09 8.89
CA LEU A 87 16.12 10.21 9.62
C LEU A 87 17.03 11.44 9.49
N ARG A 88 16.63 12.55 10.09
CA ARG A 88 17.38 13.81 10.04
C ARG A 88 18.05 14.05 11.38
N ASN A 89 19.38 14.22 11.41
CA ASN A 89 20.03 14.78 12.58
C ASN A 89 19.76 16.30 12.64
N SER A 90 19.42 16.81 13.83
CA SER A 90 18.99 18.19 14.00
C SER A 90 20.15 19.13 14.37
N MET A 91 20.83 19.66 13.36
CA MET A 91 21.65 20.88 13.50
C MET A 91 21.29 21.89 12.41
N SER A 92 21.33 23.18 12.77
CA SER A 92 20.81 24.29 11.96
C SER A 92 21.89 25.32 11.62
N PRO A 93 22.12 25.64 10.34
CA PRO A 93 22.87 26.83 9.95
C PRO A 93 22.00 28.08 10.12
N ARG A 94 22.62 29.21 10.48
CA ARG A 94 21.95 30.52 10.52
C ARG A 94 21.83 31.08 9.10
N VAL A 95 20.66 31.60 8.74
CA VAL A 95 20.45 32.37 7.50
C VAL A 95 20.39 33.86 7.85
N SER A 96 21.19 34.67 7.16
CA SER A 96 21.21 36.14 7.30
C SER A 96 20.08 36.80 6.51
N SER A 97 19.66 37.98 6.97
CA SER A 97 18.54 38.78 6.44
C SER A 97 18.69 39.21 4.99
N LEU A 98 17.56 39.32 4.28
CA LEU A 98 17.20 40.49 3.48
C LEU A 98 15.66 40.62 3.36
N ALA A 99 15.16 41.86 3.31
CA ALA A 99 13.75 42.27 3.43
C ALA A 99 13.64 43.78 3.08
N PRO A 100 12.45 44.43 3.10
CA PRO A 100 11.12 44.00 2.63
C PRO A 100 10.44 45.07 1.73
N ILE A 101 9.30 44.72 1.13
CA ILE A 101 8.20 45.65 0.77
C ILE A 101 6.92 44.94 1.26
N ARG A 102 6.28 45.31 2.37
CA ARG A 102 5.51 46.53 2.71
C ARG A 102 4.17 46.62 1.96
N GLU A 103 3.04 47.05 2.52
CA GLU A 103 2.51 47.43 3.86
C GLU A 103 0.98 47.57 3.67
N PHE A 104 0.02 47.58 4.62
CA PHE A 104 -0.16 47.51 6.09
C PHE A 104 -1.63 46.96 6.29
N ASP A 105 -2.35 46.81 7.41
CA ASP A 105 -2.26 46.94 8.89
C ASP A 105 -3.52 46.19 9.49
N ALA A 106 -3.85 46.04 10.78
CA ALA A 106 -3.20 46.23 12.09
C ALA A 106 -3.99 45.45 13.19
N LEU A 107 -3.41 45.32 14.39
CA LEU A 107 -3.99 44.83 15.66
C LEU A 107 -4.27 43.30 15.73
N ASP A 108 -3.97 42.56 16.80
CA ASP A 108 -3.43 42.92 18.13
C ASP A 108 -2.23 42.00 18.53
N HIS A 109 -1.42 42.40 19.53
CA HIS A 109 0.03 42.20 19.49
C HIS A 109 0.70 41.44 20.66
N ASP A 110 0.17 40.28 21.13
CA ASP A 110 0.84 39.45 22.18
C ASP A 110 0.98 37.93 21.84
N SER A 111 1.32 37.58 20.59
CA SER A 111 1.50 36.17 20.17
C SER A 111 2.95 35.75 19.86
N ALA A 112 3.88 36.69 19.76
CA ALA A 112 5.19 36.48 19.12
C ALA A 112 6.24 35.67 19.94
N ARG A 113 5.87 35.03 21.05
CA ARG A 113 6.80 34.25 21.91
C ARG A 113 6.30 32.86 22.34
N ARG A 114 5.25 32.30 21.69
CA ARG A 114 4.77 30.92 21.99
C ARG A 114 4.65 29.98 20.79
N CYS A 115 5.41 30.21 19.71
CA CYS A 115 5.54 29.30 18.56
C CYS A 115 6.94 28.65 18.47
N ALA A 116 7.46 28.18 19.61
CA ALA A 116 8.71 27.44 19.70
C ALA A 116 8.60 26.34 20.75
N ASN A 117 7.88 25.26 20.42
CA ASN A 117 7.93 23.92 21.04
C ASN A 117 6.93 22.98 20.34
N TYR A 118 7.18 22.68 19.05
CA TYR A 118 6.61 21.50 18.40
C TYR A 118 7.76 20.56 18.01
N THR A 119 8.49 20.11 19.02
CA THR A 119 9.20 18.84 18.90
C THR A 119 8.12 17.76 18.84
N ASP A 120 8.17 16.93 17.81
CA ASP A 120 7.55 15.62 17.89
C ASP A 120 8.19 14.91 19.10
N ARG A 121 7.37 14.47 20.07
CA ARG A 121 7.89 13.90 21.32
C ARG A 121 8.46 12.50 21.09
N ASP A 122 7.98 11.81 20.07
CA ASP A 122 8.51 10.54 19.65
C ASP A 122 9.74 10.80 18.76
N GLY A 123 10.92 10.90 19.38
CA GLY A 123 12.23 10.90 18.71
C GLY A 123 12.58 9.57 17.99
N SER A 124 11.55 8.87 17.50
CA SER A 124 11.64 7.51 16.99
C SER A 124 11.93 7.50 15.49
N GLY A 125 13.07 6.92 15.13
CA GLY A 125 13.14 5.59 14.52
C GLY A 125 12.42 5.27 13.20
N HIS A 126 11.49 6.09 12.70
CA HIS A 126 10.63 5.79 11.53
C HIS A 126 11.45 5.42 10.29
N ALA A 127 10.94 4.46 9.50
CA ALA A 127 11.58 4.00 8.27
C ALA A 127 10.63 3.26 7.33
N GLY A 128 10.85 3.42 6.03
CA GLY A 128 10.07 2.78 4.96
C GLY A 128 10.74 1.49 4.48
N PRO A 129 10.09 0.32 4.57
CA PRO A 129 10.75 -0.97 4.32
C PRO A 129 10.71 -1.42 2.85
N THR A 130 11.26 -2.60 2.59
CA THR A 130 11.49 -3.22 1.27
C THR A 130 10.20 -3.56 0.51
N GLY A 131 9.61 -2.53 -0.10
CA GLY A 131 8.35 -2.67 -0.83
C GLY A 131 8.50 -3.37 -2.20
N PRO A 132 7.37 -3.81 -2.79
CA PRO A 132 7.33 -4.44 -4.12
C PRO A 132 8.07 -3.69 -5.23
N ALA A 133 8.13 -2.35 -5.16
CA ALA A 133 8.81 -1.52 -6.16
C ALA A 133 10.30 -1.85 -6.32
N GLY A 134 10.96 -2.23 -5.21
CA GLY A 134 12.37 -2.63 -5.25
C GLY A 134 12.55 -3.96 -5.97
N PHE A 135 11.82 -4.99 -5.53
CA PHE A 135 11.88 -6.32 -6.16
C PHE A 135 11.47 -6.28 -7.63
N TYR A 136 10.43 -5.55 -8.02
CA TYR A 136 10.06 -5.44 -9.44
C TYR A 136 11.08 -4.67 -10.28
N THR A 137 11.79 -3.69 -9.69
CA THR A 137 12.90 -3.03 -10.40
C THR A 137 14.07 -4.00 -10.56
N ALA A 138 14.42 -4.75 -9.51
CA ALA A 138 15.43 -5.82 -9.58
C ALA A 138 15.08 -6.87 -10.64
N ASP A 139 13.83 -7.36 -10.64
CA ASP A 139 13.32 -8.35 -11.61
C ASP A 139 13.47 -7.87 -13.06
N GLN A 140 13.08 -6.62 -13.34
CA GLN A 140 13.18 -6.06 -14.68
C GLN A 140 14.63 -5.79 -15.11
N LEU A 141 15.50 -5.34 -14.19
CA LEU A 141 16.94 -5.19 -14.47
C LEU A 141 17.58 -6.54 -14.81
N LEU A 142 17.41 -7.55 -13.94
CA LEU A 142 17.98 -8.89 -14.08
C LEU A 142 17.51 -9.61 -15.37
N LYS A 143 16.27 -9.38 -15.81
CA LYS A 143 15.73 -9.90 -17.09
C LYS A 143 16.29 -9.19 -18.33
N SER A 144 16.55 -7.89 -18.24
CA SER A 144 16.85 -7.06 -19.41
C SER A 144 18.34 -7.01 -19.74
N ASP A 145 19.21 -7.23 -18.75
CA ASP A 145 20.64 -7.08 -18.89
C ASP A 145 21.39 -8.22 -18.18
N PRO A 146 22.09 -9.12 -18.91
CA PRO A 146 22.84 -10.20 -18.28
C PRO A 146 24.03 -9.70 -17.47
N GLY A 147 24.54 -8.50 -17.74
CA GLY A 147 25.70 -7.91 -17.07
C GLY A 147 25.37 -7.12 -15.79
N VAL A 148 24.08 -6.95 -15.45
CA VAL A 148 23.67 -6.24 -14.22
C VAL A 148 23.65 -7.17 -13.02
N HIS A 149 24.17 -6.68 -11.89
CA HIS A 149 24.05 -7.30 -10.57
C HIS A 149 23.24 -6.36 -9.66
N VAL A 150 22.39 -6.92 -8.79
CA VAL A 150 21.39 -6.16 -8.02
C VAL A 150 21.45 -6.44 -6.52
N ASP A 151 21.87 -5.43 -5.75
CA ASP A 151 21.96 -5.52 -4.29
C ASP A 151 20.77 -4.84 -3.60
N ILE A 152 19.97 -5.62 -2.88
CA ILE A 152 18.74 -5.20 -2.20
C ILE A 152 19.07 -4.91 -0.73
N TYR A 153 18.91 -3.66 -0.30
CA TYR A 153 19.18 -3.22 1.07
C TYR A 153 17.88 -3.11 1.88
N GLU A 154 17.83 -3.72 3.08
CA GLU A 154 16.70 -3.61 4.01
C GLU A 154 17.21 -3.23 5.42
N ARG A 155 16.52 -2.31 6.08
CA ARG A 155 16.82 -1.87 7.45
C ARG A 155 16.45 -2.91 8.50
N LEU A 156 15.32 -3.61 8.34
CA LEU A 156 14.88 -4.66 9.24
C LEU A 156 15.63 -5.98 9.01
N PRO A 157 15.56 -6.95 9.94
CA PRO A 157 15.99 -8.32 9.69
C PRO A 157 15.15 -9.09 8.65
N VAL A 158 14.04 -8.51 8.18
CA VAL A 158 13.01 -9.19 7.38
C VAL A 158 12.55 -8.30 6.20
N PRO A 159 12.42 -8.85 4.97
CA PRO A 159 12.13 -8.07 3.76
C PRO A 159 10.61 -7.94 3.48
N TYR A 160 10.25 -7.63 2.22
CA TYR A 160 8.89 -7.51 1.66
C TYR A 160 8.03 -6.34 2.16
N GLY A 161 8.46 -5.65 3.22
CA GLY A 161 7.93 -4.36 3.63
C GLY A 161 6.41 -4.34 3.75
N LEU A 162 5.72 -3.47 3.02
CA LEU A 162 4.25 -3.35 3.10
C LEU A 162 3.47 -4.59 2.62
N VAL A 163 4.09 -5.60 2.00
CA VAL A 163 3.43 -6.91 1.78
C VAL A 163 3.33 -7.70 3.08
N ARG A 164 4.35 -7.60 3.93
CA ARG A 164 4.42 -8.23 5.26
C ARG A 164 3.73 -7.38 6.35
N TYR A 165 3.87 -6.06 6.26
CA TYR A 165 3.51 -5.09 7.30
C TYR A 165 2.35 -4.14 6.95
N GLY A 166 1.88 -4.12 5.71
CA GLY A 166 0.75 -3.28 5.27
C GLY A 166 -0.50 -4.09 4.90
N VAL A 167 -0.34 -5.08 4.01
CA VAL A 167 -1.42 -5.99 3.60
C VAL A 167 -2.01 -6.69 4.82
N ALA A 168 -3.35 -6.67 4.95
CA ALA A 168 -4.04 -7.13 6.14
C ALA A 168 -3.88 -8.64 6.41
N PRO A 169 -3.99 -9.09 7.68
CA PRO A 169 -3.85 -10.50 8.05
C PRO A 169 -4.77 -11.50 7.36
N ASP A 170 -5.98 -11.13 6.93
CA ASP A 170 -6.88 -12.01 6.19
C ASP A 170 -6.70 -11.95 4.65
N HIS A 171 -5.63 -11.30 4.19
CA HIS A 171 -5.33 -11.08 2.77
C HIS A 171 -4.16 -11.93 2.24
N GLN A 172 -4.02 -13.18 2.71
CA GLN A 172 -2.89 -14.06 2.37
C GLN A 172 -2.67 -14.18 0.85
N ALA A 173 -3.73 -14.31 0.04
CA ALA A 173 -3.61 -14.39 -1.43
C ALA A 173 -2.94 -13.16 -2.09
N VAL A 174 -2.94 -12.01 -1.43
CA VAL A 174 -2.20 -10.80 -1.87
C VAL A 174 -0.73 -10.87 -1.44
N LYS A 175 -0.42 -11.60 -0.36
CA LYS A 175 0.93 -11.82 0.16
C LYS A 175 1.75 -12.81 -0.69
N ASN A 176 1.11 -13.77 -1.38
CA ASN A 176 1.73 -14.72 -2.33
C ASN A 176 2.66 -14.09 -3.40
N VAL A 177 2.64 -12.76 -3.59
CA VAL A 177 3.64 -12.06 -4.38
C VAL A 177 5.08 -12.26 -3.87
N THR A 178 5.24 -12.62 -2.58
CA THR A 178 6.54 -13.00 -1.99
C THR A 178 7.21 -14.14 -2.73
N ASP A 179 6.46 -15.08 -3.30
CA ASP A 179 6.99 -16.22 -4.04
C ASP A 179 7.81 -15.76 -5.26
N ARG A 180 7.39 -14.66 -5.90
CA ARG A 180 8.17 -14.04 -6.98
C ARG A 180 9.39 -13.30 -6.42
N PHE A 181 9.30 -12.70 -5.24
CA PHE A 181 10.42 -12.03 -4.59
C PHE A 181 11.51 -13.03 -4.16
N GLU A 182 11.14 -14.23 -3.70
CA GLU A 182 12.12 -15.31 -3.43
C GLU A 182 12.84 -15.71 -4.72
N GLN A 183 12.10 -15.93 -5.82
CA GLN A 183 12.69 -16.23 -7.14
C GLN A 183 13.66 -15.15 -7.66
N ILE A 184 13.46 -13.88 -7.28
CA ILE A 184 14.33 -12.76 -7.69
C ILE A 184 15.64 -12.78 -6.88
N VAL A 185 15.57 -13.00 -5.56
CA VAL A 185 16.76 -13.06 -4.70
C VAL A 185 17.56 -14.34 -4.92
N SER A 186 16.93 -15.41 -5.44
CA SER A 186 17.61 -16.64 -5.87
C SER A 186 18.37 -16.53 -7.21
N ASP A 187 18.31 -15.41 -7.93
CA ASP A 187 19.23 -15.17 -9.06
C ASP A 187 20.64 -14.94 -8.51
N PRO A 188 21.69 -15.64 -8.99
CA PRO A 188 23.05 -15.49 -8.46
C PRO A 188 23.67 -14.10 -8.66
N ARG A 189 23.04 -13.23 -9.46
CA ARG A 189 23.42 -11.82 -9.63
C ARG A 189 22.66 -10.89 -8.67
N CYS A 190 21.77 -11.42 -7.84
CA CYS A 190 21.05 -10.68 -6.81
C CYS A 190 21.59 -10.99 -5.41
N SER A 191 21.46 -10.05 -4.48
CA SER A 191 21.86 -10.24 -3.09
C SER A 191 20.95 -9.44 -2.15
N LEU A 192 20.60 -10.02 -1.00
CA LEU A 192 19.98 -9.31 0.11
C LEU A 192 21.05 -8.87 1.11
N LEU A 193 20.93 -7.63 1.59
CA LEU A 193 21.67 -7.07 2.71
C LEU A 193 20.65 -6.46 3.69
N ALA A 194 20.06 -7.33 4.51
CA ALA A 194 19.09 -6.99 5.54
C ALA A 194 19.78 -6.61 6.87
N ASN A 195 19.04 -5.97 7.77
CA ASN A 195 19.55 -5.30 8.98
C ASN A 195 20.57 -4.18 8.68
N VAL A 196 20.40 -3.42 7.59
CA VAL A 196 21.27 -2.30 7.16
C VAL A 196 20.46 -0.99 7.00
N ARG A 197 20.70 0.00 7.87
CA ARG A 197 20.13 1.35 7.73
C ARG A 197 21.01 2.19 6.80
N VAL A 198 20.42 2.69 5.71
CA VAL A 198 21.10 3.61 4.78
C VAL A 198 20.78 5.08 5.08
N GLY A 199 21.77 5.96 4.91
CA GLY A 199 21.68 7.40 5.11
C GLY A 199 22.17 7.83 6.49
N ALA A 200 21.35 8.49 7.29
CA ALA A 200 21.72 8.91 8.64
C ALA A 200 21.81 7.73 9.63
N ALA A 201 22.50 7.94 10.75
CA ALA A 201 22.59 6.97 11.83
C ALA A 201 21.21 6.70 12.46
N GLY A 202 21.05 5.51 13.05
CA GLY A 202 19.85 5.17 13.81
C GLY A 202 19.76 5.93 15.15
N PRO A 203 18.59 5.94 15.80
CA PRO A 203 18.47 6.40 17.19
C PRO A 203 19.34 5.54 18.14
N PRO A 204 19.66 6.01 19.36
CA PRO A 204 20.35 5.21 20.36
C PRO A 204 19.62 3.87 20.60
N GLY A 205 20.35 2.75 20.49
CA GLY A 205 19.79 1.40 20.59
C GLY A 205 19.36 0.76 19.26
N ASP A 206 19.48 1.44 18.11
CA ASP A 206 19.26 0.80 16.80
C ASP A 206 20.30 -0.32 16.55
N VAL A 207 19.82 -1.51 16.19
CA VAL A 207 20.64 -2.72 15.96
C VAL A 207 20.96 -2.97 14.49
N ALA A 208 20.45 -2.12 13.58
CA ALA A 208 20.82 -2.14 12.16
C ALA A 208 22.24 -1.60 11.95
N ALA A 209 23.02 -2.23 11.07
CA ALA A 209 24.32 -1.74 10.64
C ALA A 209 24.15 -0.43 9.84
N HIS A 210 25.02 0.55 10.05
CA HIS A 210 24.86 1.90 9.49
C HIS A 210 25.69 2.12 8.22
N LEU A 211 25.04 2.52 7.14
CA LEU A 211 25.67 2.82 5.84
C LEU A 211 25.32 4.25 5.38
N PRO A 212 26.25 5.22 5.48
CA PRO A 212 26.03 6.56 4.93
C PRO A 212 25.68 6.53 3.43
N PHE A 213 24.74 7.37 3.00
CA PHE A 213 24.18 7.32 1.64
C PHE A 213 25.23 7.56 0.55
N GLU A 214 26.06 8.59 0.68
CA GLU A 214 27.16 8.84 -0.27
C GLU A 214 28.18 7.68 -0.26
N ALA A 215 28.44 7.07 0.90
CA ALA A 215 29.31 5.90 1.02
C ALA A 215 28.73 4.61 0.41
N LEU A 216 27.44 4.58 0.06
CA LEU A 216 26.89 3.61 -0.88
C LEU A 216 27.10 4.09 -2.32
N ARG A 217 26.75 5.35 -2.66
CA ARG A 217 26.88 5.89 -4.03
C ARG A 217 28.30 5.71 -4.60
N GLU A 218 29.33 5.89 -3.77
CA GLU A 218 30.74 5.62 -4.11
C GLU A 218 31.03 4.18 -4.60
N GLN A 219 30.18 3.20 -4.28
CA GLN A 219 30.41 1.78 -4.56
C GLN A 219 29.62 1.25 -5.76
N TYR A 220 28.82 2.07 -6.45
CA TYR A 220 27.87 1.62 -7.46
C TYR A 220 27.66 2.59 -8.64
N HIS A 221 27.44 2.02 -9.82
CA HIS A 221 27.25 2.71 -11.11
C HIS A 221 25.94 3.53 -11.18
N ALA A 222 24.94 3.12 -10.40
CA ALA A 222 23.65 3.77 -10.23
C ALA A 222 23.11 3.47 -8.83
N VAL A 223 22.00 4.07 -8.41
CA VAL A 223 21.26 3.75 -7.17
C VAL A 223 19.77 3.92 -7.40
N VAL A 224 18.93 2.95 -7.01
CA VAL A 224 17.46 3.07 -7.10
C VAL A 224 16.84 3.25 -5.71
N LEU A 225 16.22 4.41 -5.45
CA LEU A 225 15.47 4.68 -4.22
C LEU A 225 14.07 4.04 -4.29
N ALA A 226 13.78 3.08 -3.42
CA ALA A 226 12.53 2.31 -3.42
C ALA A 226 11.90 2.15 -2.02
N TYR A 227 12.35 2.92 -1.01
CA TYR A 227 11.89 2.85 0.38
C TYR A 227 10.42 3.27 0.64
N GLY A 228 9.66 3.61 -0.39
CA GLY A 228 8.21 3.80 -0.29
C GLY A 228 7.79 5.09 0.41
N ALA A 229 6.86 5.00 1.37
CA ALA A 229 6.36 6.13 2.15
C ALA A 229 6.26 5.75 3.63
N ASP A 230 7.03 6.43 4.48
CA ASP A 230 7.38 6.03 5.85
C ASP A 230 6.81 6.94 6.94
N ALA A 231 6.21 8.06 6.57
CA ALA A 231 5.49 8.97 7.46
C ALA A 231 3.97 8.97 7.18
N ASP A 232 3.23 9.59 8.09
CA ASP A 232 1.78 9.82 7.98
C ASP A 232 1.45 11.25 7.54
N ARG A 233 0.21 11.46 7.09
CA ARG A 233 -0.34 12.81 6.90
C ARG A 233 -1.06 13.26 8.17
N SER A 234 -0.54 14.31 8.80
CA SER A 234 -1.28 15.11 9.78
C SER A 234 -2.54 15.70 9.13
N LEU A 235 -3.63 15.81 9.90
CA LEU A 235 -4.84 16.53 9.49
C LEU A 235 -4.70 18.04 9.71
N GLY A 236 -3.83 18.46 10.63
CA GLY A 236 -3.67 19.86 11.03
C GLY A 236 -4.81 20.37 11.91
N LEU A 237 -5.49 19.47 12.64
CA LEU A 237 -6.69 19.80 13.41
C LEU A 237 -6.40 19.93 14.92
N SER A 238 -7.24 20.68 15.62
CA SER A 238 -7.15 20.80 17.09
C SER A 238 -7.36 19.44 17.77
N GLY A 239 -6.60 19.19 18.85
CA GLY A 239 -6.67 17.93 19.61
C GLY A 239 -6.04 16.71 18.92
N GLU A 240 -5.33 16.87 17.79
CA GLU A 240 -4.78 15.73 17.02
C GLU A 240 -3.69 14.91 17.77
N GLY A 241 -3.21 15.40 18.92
CA GLY A 241 -2.32 14.69 19.85
C GLY A 241 -2.99 14.19 21.15
N LEU A 242 -4.32 14.13 21.23
CA LEU A 242 -5.03 13.51 22.36
C LEU A 242 -4.81 11.99 22.40
N ARG A 243 -4.74 11.41 23.60
CA ARG A 243 -4.72 9.94 23.76
C ARG A 243 -5.99 9.33 23.16
N GLY A 244 -5.84 8.32 22.29
CA GLY A 244 -6.93 7.78 21.48
C GLY A 244 -6.98 8.33 20.05
N VAL A 245 -6.17 9.34 19.66
CA VAL A 245 -6.02 9.78 18.27
C VAL A 245 -4.73 9.23 17.65
N HIS A 246 -4.85 8.22 16.79
CA HIS A 246 -3.71 7.51 16.19
C HIS A 246 -3.74 7.59 14.65
N SER A 247 -2.64 7.22 13.99
CA SER A 247 -2.71 6.91 12.56
C SER A 247 -3.29 5.52 12.34
N ALA A 248 -4.08 5.37 11.27
CA ALA A 248 -4.47 4.06 10.75
C ALA A 248 -3.24 3.23 10.37
N ARG A 249 -2.14 3.88 9.92
CA ARG A 249 -0.86 3.22 9.66
C ARG A 249 -0.30 2.52 10.90
N THR A 250 -0.20 3.21 12.03
CA THR A 250 0.38 2.66 13.26
C THR A 250 -0.42 1.45 13.74
N PHE A 251 -1.74 1.49 13.57
CA PHE A 251 -2.63 0.35 13.86
C PHE A 251 -2.42 -0.82 12.89
N VAL A 252 -2.21 -0.55 11.59
CA VAL A 252 -1.85 -1.57 10.58
C VAL A 252 -0.50 -2.21 10.85
N GLU A 253 0.49 -1.40 11.22
CA GLU A 253 1.82 -1.86 11.61
C GLU A 253 1.77 -2.73 12.87
N TRP A 254 1.02 -2.31 13.90
CA TRP A 254 0.76 -3.06 15.13
C TRP A 254 0.12 -4.43 14.84
N TYR A 255 -1.03 -4.48 14.15
CA TYR A 255 -1.68 -5.77 13.89
C TYR A 255 -0.89 -6.69 12.96
N ASN A 256 -0.02 -6.14 12.11
CA ASN A 256 0.91 -6.93 11.30
C ASN A 256 2.25 -7.25 12.00
N GLY A 257 2.47 -6.85 13.26
CA GLY A 257 3.68 -7.19 14.02
C GLY A 257 4.94 -6.46 13.57
N HIS A 258 4.82 -5.22 13.10
CA HIS A 258 5.98 -4.37 12.80
C HIS A 258 6.67 -3.95 14.11
N PRO A 259 8.00 -4.14 14.29
CA PRO A 259 8.66 -3.95 15.58
C PRO A 259 8.51 -2.55 16.20
N HIS A 260 8.38 -1.48 15.40
CA HIS A 260 8.18 -0.10 15.89
C HIS A 260 6.78 0.18 16.47
N ALA A 261 5.82 -0.71 16.19
CA ALA A 261 4.43 -0.56 16.62
C ALA A 261 3.97 -1.68 17.57
N ALA A 262 4.76 -2.73 17.80
CA ALA A 262 4.34 -3.94 18.53
C ALA A 262 4.09 -3.74 20.04
N ASP A 263 4.61 -2.66 20.61
CA ASP A 263 4.45 -2.23 22.00
C ASP A 263 3.28 -1.25 22.21
N ARG A 264 2.67 -0.75 21.14
CA ARG A 264 1.66 0.30 21.20
C ARG A 264 0.33 -0.25 21.76
N ASP A 265 -0.18 0.40 22.79
CA ASP A 265 -1.56 0.21 23.26
C ASP A 265 -2.51 1.20 22.54
N PHE A 266 -3.69 0.70 22.19
CA PHE A 266 -4.80 1.45 21.59
C PHE A 266 -6.02 1.52 22.53
N GLU A 267 -5.89 1.07 23.78
CA GLU A 267 -6.90 1.09 24.85
C GLU A 267 -8.24 0.46 24.43
N LEU A 268 -8.21 -0.57 23.57
CA LEU A 268 -9.36 -1.15 22.85
C LEU A 268 -10.50 -1.72 23.73
N GLY A 269 -10.25 -1.88 25.04
CA GLY A 269 -11.23 -2.30 26.04
C GLY A 269 -12.00 -1.15 26.72
N ARG A 270 -11.71 0.12 26.40
CA ARG A 270 -12.21 1.29 27.13
C ARG A 270 -13.29 2.10 26.43
N CYS A 271 -13.72 1.73 25.23
CA CYS A 271 -14.83 2.38 24.53
C CYS A 271 -15.52 1.45 23.52
N GLU A 272 -16.81 1.68 23.28
CA GLU A 272 -17.63 0.93 22.33
C GLU A 272 -17.55 1.48 20.91
N THR A 273 -17.14 2.75 20.71
CA THR A 273 -17.10 3.42 19.40
C THR A 273 -15.71 3.88 18.99
N ALA A 274 -15.28 3.44 17.81
CA ALA A 274 -14.11 3.90 17.10
C ALA A 274 -14.49 4.64 15.80
N VAL A 275 -13.76 5.70 15.47
CA VAL A 275 -13.93 6.51 14.25
C VAL A 275 -12.71 6.35 13.34
N ILE A 276 -12.92 6.21 12.04
CA ILE A 276 -11.86 6.11 11.04
C ILE A 276 -12.04 7.23 10.02
N ILE A 277 -11.05 8.11 9.88
CA ILE A 277 -11.12 9.28 9.00
C ILE A 277 -10.55 8.91 7.63
N GLY A 278 -11.41 8.80 6.62
CA GLY A 278 -11.03 8.50 5.23
C GLY A 278 -11.72 7.27 4.65
N HIS A 279 -11.97 7.28 3.33
CA HIS A 279 -12.64 6.20 2.58
C HIS A 279 -11.67 5.52 1.59
N GLY A 280 -10.56 4.96 2.09
CA GLY A 280 -9.61 4.15 1.32
C GLY A 280 -9.61 2.68 1.77
N ASN A 281 -8.91 1.78 1.05
CA ASN A 281 -8.79 0.36 1.45
C ASN A 281 -8.29 0.22 2.90
N VAL A 282 -7.23 0.94 3.29
CA VAL A 282 -6.65 0.92 4.66
C VAL A 282 -7.69 1.26 5.73
N ALA A 283 -8.68 2.11 5.44
CA ALA A 283 -9.77 2.41 6.37
C ALA A 283 -10.73 1.22 6.53
N LEU A 284 -11.03 0.51 5.44
CA LEU A 284 -11.81 -0.74 5.49
C LEU A 284 -11.02 -1.85 6.20
N ASP A 285 -9.70 -1.94 6.01
CA ASP A 285 -8.86 -2.95 6.64
C ASP A 285 -8.75 -2.71 8.16
N CYS A 286 -8.57 -1.46 8.59
CA CYS A 286 -8.67 -1.08 10.00
C CYS A 286 -10.06 -1.41 10.57
N ALA A 287 -11.15 -1.11 9.84
CA ALA A 287 -12.50 -1.45 10.26
C ALA A 287 -12.72 -2.96 10.39
N ARG A 288 -12.21 -3.74 9.43
CA ARG A 288 -12.26 -5.21 9.38
C ARG A 288 -11.59 -5.85 10.58
N MET A 289 -10.43 -5.34 11.01
CA MET A 289 -9.76 -5.80 12.22
C MET A 289 -10.55 -5.41 13.48
N LEU A 290 -10.99 -4.15 13.60
CA LEU A 290 -11.78 -3.67 14.76
C LEU A 290 -13.17 -4.34 14.89
N SER A 291 -13.76 -4.81 13.79
CA SER A 291 -15.05 -5.50 13.77
C SER A 291 -14.95 -7.04 13.79
N SER A 292 -13.74 -7.60 13.83
CA SER A 292 -13.55 -9.07 13.79
C SER A 292 -13.98 -9.75 15.08
N THR A 293 -14.44 -11.00 14.95
CA THR A 293 -14.61 -11.92 16.10
C THR A 293 -13.29 -12.66 16.40
N PRO A 294 -13.10 -13.23 17.61
CA PRO A 294 -11.87 -13.95 17.95
C PRO A 294 -11.51 -15.08 16.98
N GLU A 295 -12.51 -15.77 16.45
CA GLU A 295 -12.37 -16.88 15.49
C GLU A 295 -11.85 -16.39 14.13
N GLN A 296 -12.09 -15.12 13.79
CA GLN A 296 -11.59 -14.47 12.57
C GLN A 296 -10.17 -13.91 12.70
N LEU A 297 -9.60 -13.96 13.91
CA LEU A 297 -8.22 -13.54 14.23
C LEU A 297 -7.24 -14.73 14.31
N VAL A 298 -7.72 -15.95 14.02
CA VAL A 298 -6.95 -17.20 13.97
C VAL A 298 -7.19 -17.91 12.62
N GLY A 299 -6.63 -19.11 12.41
CA GLY A 299 -6.77 -19.82 11.13
C GLY A 299 -5.88 -19.22 10.04
N ASP A 300 -6.47 -18.89 8.88
CA ASP A 300 -5.73 -18.47 7.68
C ASP A 300 -5.16 -17.03 7.74
N THR A 301 -4.65 -16.59 8.91
CA THR A 301 -4.18 -15.22 9.16
C THR A 301 -2.81 -15.13 9.83
N ASP A 302 -2.08 -14.03 9.55
CA ASP A 302 -0.76 -13.69 10.14
C ASP A 302 -0.79 -12.42 11.00
N VAL A 303 -1.90 -12.21 11.72
CA VAL A 303 -2.04 -11.14 12.73
C VAL A 303 -1.06 -11.41 13.88
N ALA A 304 -0.43 -10.39 14.47
CA ALA A 304 0.48 -10.60 15.59
C ALA A 304 -0.29 -11.02 16.86
N ALA A 305 0.26 -11.96 17.63
CA ALA A 305 -0.38 -12.49 18.85
C ALA A 305 -0.86 -11.42 19.84
N HIS A 306 -0.07 -10.36 20.09
CA HIS A 306 -0.44 -9.26 20.99
C HIS A 306 -1.69 -8.50 20.49
N ALA A 307 -1.77 -8.25 19.17
CA ALA A 307 -2.90 -7.57 18.55
C ALA A 307 -4.14 -8.47 18.51
N ALA A 308 -3.99 -9.76 18.23
CA ALA A 308 -5.08 -10.73 18.28
C ALA A 308 -5.71 -10.82 19.68
N ALA A 309 -4.89 -10.83 20.73
CA ALA A 309 -5.37 -10.82 22.12
C ALA A 309 -6.14 -9.53 22.45
N ALA A 310 -5.58 -8.35 22.13
CA ALA A 310 -6.22 -7.06 22.38
C ALA A 310 -7.52 -6.85 21.58
N LEU A 311 -7.58 -7.30 20.32
CA LEU A 311 -8.79 -7.25 19.49
C LEU A 311 -9.87 -8.20 20.01
N SER A 312 -9.48 -9.41 20.45
CA SER A 312 -10.41 -10.39 21.05
C SER A 312 -11.04 -9.87 22.35
N GLN A 313 -10.30 -9.08 23.12
CA GLN A 313 -10.77 -8.43 24.36
C GLN A 313 -11.43 -7.06 24.14
N SER A 314 -11.58 -6.59 22.89
CA SER A 314 -12.04 -5.24 22.63
C SER A 314 -13.51 -5.01 23.00
N ALA A 315 -13.78 -3.89 23.66
CA ALA A 315 -15.11 -3.38 23.96
C ALA A 315 -15.81 -2.77 22.74
N ILE A 316 -15.09 -2.52 21.64
CA ILE A 316 -15.62 -1.87 20.45
C ILE A 316 -16.77 -2.71 19.87
N ARG A 317 -17.92 -2.05 19.67
CA ARG A 317 -19.09 -2.55 18.95
C ARG A 317 -19.40 -1.72 17.72
N GLN A 318 -18.89 -0.51 17.61
CA GLN A 318 -19.18 0.38 16.49
C GLN A 318 -17.90 0.93 15.87
N VAL A 319 -17.76 0.74 14.56
CA VAL A 319 -16.72 1.39 13.76
C VAL A 319 -17.40 2.33 12.76
N VAL A 320 -17.04 3.61 12.79
CA VAL A 320 -17.62 4.63 11.91
C VAL A 320 -16.55 5.21 10.98
N LEU A 321 -16.69 4.95 9.68
CA LEU A 321 -15.85 5.57 8.67
C LEU A 321 -16.45 6.94 8.29
N LEU A 322 -15.63 8.00 8.33
CA LEU A 322 -16.04 9.36 7.97
C LEU A 322 -15.36 9.80 6.67
N GLY A 323 -16.16 10.11 5.66
CA GLY A 323 -15.71 10.62 4.37
C GLY A 323 -16.25 12.01 4.06
N ARG A 324 -15.35 12.99 3.95
CA ARG A 324 -15.68 14.41 3.64
C ARG A 324 -16.23 14.69 2.24
N ARG A 325 -16.68 13.67 1.48
CA ARG A 325 -17.20 13.78 0.10
C ARG A 325 -18.28 12.71 -0.13
N GLY A 326 -19.08 12.87 -1.19
CA GLY A 326 -20.09 11.89 -1.63
C GLY A 326 -19.52 10.63 -2.30
N VAL A 327 -20.39 9.67 -2.61
CA VAL A 327 -20.05 8.27 -2.96
C VAL A 327 -19.06 8.11 -4.14
N LEU A 328 -19.14 8.97 -5.16
CA LEU A 328 -18.20 8.96 -6.30
C LEU A 328 -16.72 9.09 -5.88
N HIS A 329 -16.45 9.67 -4.71
CA HIS A 329 -15.12 10.01 -4.23
C HIS A 329 -14.47 8.97 -3.31
N ALA A 330 -15.13 7.82 -3.09
CA ALA A 330 -14.53 6.71 -2.39
C ALA A 330 -13.25 6.24 -3.11
N ALA A 331 -12.17 6.04 -2.33
CA ALA A 331 -10.89 5.52 -2.80
C ALA A 331 -10.71 4.02 -2.49
N PHE A 332 -11.63 3.42 -1.72
CA PHE A 332 -11.70 1.98 -1.57
C PHE A 332 -12.15 1.27 -2.85
N THR A 333 -11.78 0.00 -2.99
CA THR A 333 -12.16 -0.82 -4.15
C THR A 333 -13.37 -1.72 -3.86
N ILE A 334 -14.01 -2.20 -4.93
CA ILE A 334 -15.21 -3.06 -4.84
C ILE A 334 -14.95 -4.41 -4.17
N LYS A 335 -13.72 -4.94 -4.21
CA LYS A 335 -13.36 -6.17 -3.49
C LYS A 335 -13.50 -5.94 -1.99
N GLU A 336 -12.76 -4.96 -1.47
CA GLU A 336 -12.68 -4.70 -0.03
C GLU A 336 -14.03 -4.29 0.57
N LEU A 337 -14.80 -3.46 -0.14
CA LEU A 337 -16.15 -3.11 0.31
C LEU A 337 -17.06 -4.35 0.37
N ARG A 338 -17.00 -5.24 -0.64
CA ARG A 338 -17.87 -6.42 -0.75
C ARG A 338 -17.56 -7.49 0.28
N GLU A 339 -16.29 -7.65 0.63
CA GLU A 339 -15.86 -8.59 1.67
C GLU A 339 -16.27 -8.09 3.06
N LEU A 340 -16.05 -6.80 3.35
CA LEU A 340 -16.43 -6.23 4.63
C LEU A 340 -17.96 -6.14 4.79
N SER A 341 -18.71 -5.75 3.74
CA SER A 341 -20.19 -5.69 3.80
C SER A 341 -20.90 -7.04 3.81
N LYS A 342 -20.15 -8.14 3.65
CA LYS A 342 -20.63 -9.52 3.78
C LYS A 342 -19.97 -10.29 4.93
N ARG A 343 -19.13 -9.65 5.75
CA ARG A 343 -18.43 -10.32 6.85
C ARG A 343 -19.42 -10.70 7.95
N ALA A 344 -19.42 -11.97 8.35
CA ALA A 344 -20.21 -12.43 9.49
C ALA A 344 -19.71 -11.80 10.80
N GLY A 345 -20.60 -11.65 11.79
CA GLY A 345 -20.26 -11.12 13.11
C GLY A 345 -20.41 -9.59 13.26
N ALA A 346 -20.61 -8.84 12.17
CA ALA A 346 -20.94 -7.42 12.22
C ALA A 346 -22.04 -7.04 11.20
N THR A 347 -22.89 -6.07 11.54
CA THR A 347 -23.77 -5.41 10.57
C THR A 347 -22.98 -4.38 9.74
N PHE A 348 -23.42 -4.11 8.51
CA PHE A 348 -22.77 -3.13 7.64
C PHE A 348 -23.81 -2.19 7.00
N SER A 349 -23.56 -0.88 7.09
CA SER A 349 -24.47 0.17 6.63
C SER A 349 -23.71 1.35 6.00
N LEU A 350 -24.43 2.13 5.20
CA LEU A 350 -24.00 3.47 4.78
C LEU A 350 -24.82 4.53 5.53
N LEU A 351 -24.29 5.74 5.62
CA LEU A 351 -25.10 6.95 5.84
C LEU A 351 -24.78 7.94 4.72
N ALA A 352 -25.68 8.09 3.77
CA ALA A 352 -25.56 8.99 2.64
C ALA A 352 -26.82 9.85 2.48
N PRO A 353 -26.70 11.13 2.07
CA PRO A 353 -27.87 11.95 1.70
C PRO A 353 -28.70 11.28 0.60
N ALA A 354 -30.01 11.56 0.57
CA ALA A 354 -30.96 10.88 -0.31
C ALA A 354 -30.68 11.09 -1.81
N ASP A 355 -29.98 12.15 -2.20
CA ASP A 355 -29.56 12.44 -3.57
C ASP A 355 -28.24 11.74 -3.97
N ALA A 356 -27.57 11.03 -3.06
CA ALA A 356 -26.23 10.48 -3.29
C ALA A 356 -26.14 9.42 -4.41
N PHE A 357 -27.27 8.86 -4.84
CA PHE A 357 -27.37 7.91 -5.95
C PHE A 357 -28.26 8.43 -7.10
N ASN A 358 -28.37 9.75 -7.27
CA ASN A 358 -29.17 10.35 -8.34
C ASN A 358 -28.67 10.01 -9.77
N GLU A 359 -29.50 10.27 -10.78
CA GLU A 359 -29.20 9.92 -12.18
C GLU A 359 -27.86 10.47 -12.67
N ALA A 360 -27.52 11.73 -12.32
CA ALA A 360 -26.26 12.35 -12.74
C ALA A 360 -25.04 11.66 -12.10
N VAL A 361 -25.15 11.25 -10.83
CA VAL A 361 -24.13 10.43 -10.15
C VAL A 361 -23.98 9.06 -10.82
N LEU A 362 -25.09 8.37 -11.12
CA LEU A 362 -25.07 7.07 -11.78
C LEU A 362 -24.50 7.15 -13.21
N LYS A 363 -24.86 8.19 -13.95
CA LYS A 363 -24.36 8.50 -15.29
C LYS A 363 -22.86 8.78 -15.28
N GLN A 364 -22.36 9.57 -14.33
CA GLN A 364 -20.93 9.78 -14.16
C GLN A 364 -20.21 8.50 -13.75
N ALA A 365 -20.78 7.71 -12.83
CA ALA A 365 -20.20 6.43 -12.42
C ALA A 365 -20.11 5.44 -13.60
N ALA A 366 -21.05 5.48 -14.54
CA ALA A 366 -21.06 4.63 -15.74
C ALA A 366 -19.90 4.88 -16.72
N THR A 367 -19.18 6.00 -16.60
CA THR A 367 -17.99 6.30 -17.44
C THR A 367 -16.79 5.40 -17.13
N ASP A 368 -16.72 4.81 -15.93
CA ASP A 368 -15.66 3.89 -15.51
C ASP A 368 -16.27 2.58 -14.98
N ARG A 369 -15.99 1.44 -15.63
CA ARG A 369 -16.63 0.16 -15.31
C ARG A 369 -16.37 -0.33 -13.87
N PRO A 370 -15.15 -0.19 -13.29
CA PRO A 370 -14.91 -0.31 -11.86
C PRO A 370 -15.77 0.62 -10.99
N ARG A 371 -15.81 1.93 -11.26
CA ARG A 371 -16.62 2.92 -10.53
C ARG A 371 -18.11 2.57 -10.55
N LYS A 372 -18.68 2.27 -11.72
CA LYS A 372 -20.07 1.84 -11.89
C LYS A 372 -20.42 0.72 -10.92
N ARG A 373 -19.64 -0.38 -10.96
CA ARG A 373 -19.86 -1.56 -10.13
C ARG A 373 -19.68 -1.30 -8.63
N LEU A 374 -18.81 -0.35 -8.26
CA LEU A 374 -18.67 0.08 -6.87
C LEU A 374 -19.92 0.84 -6.39
N ILE A 375 -20.43 1.76 -7.20
CA ILE A 375 -21.66 2.52 -6.88
C ILE A 375 -22.88 1.60 -6.85
N GLU A 376 -23.03 0.67 -7.80
CA GLU A 376 -24.08 -0.37 -7.80
C GLU A 376 -24.08 -1.23 -6.52
N LEU A 377 -22.89 -1.60 -6.03
CA LEU A 377 -22.74 -2.27 -4.74
C LEU A 377 -23.16 -1.36 -3.57
N MET A 378 -22.74 -0.09 -3.58
CA MET A 378 -23.07 0.86 -2.52
C MET A 378 -24.58 1.15 -2.44
N SER A 379 -25.28 1.27 -3.58
CA SER A 379 -26.73 1.43 -3.62
C SER A 379 -27.53 0.19 -3.22
N SER A 380 -26.87 -0.96 -2.97
CA SER A 380 -27.50 -2.18 -2.44
C SER A 380 -27.17 -2.47 -0.97
N ILE A 381 -26.46 -1.54 -0.30
CA ILE A 381 -26.17 -1.61 1.14
C ILE A 381 -27.18 -0.70 1.87
N PRO A 382 -27.76 -1.13 3.01
CA PRO A 382 -28.73 -0.32 3.74
C PRO A 382 -28.21 1.08 4.08
N ASN A 383 -28.99 2.11 3.75
CA ASN A 383 -28.70 3.50 4.08
C ASN A 383 -29.44 3.91 5.36
N GLU A 384 -28.73 4.35 6.39
CA GLU A 384 -29.31 4.74 7.68
C GLU A 384 -30.22 5.98 7.59
N ALA A 385 -30.09 6.78 6.52
CA ALA A 385 -31.01 7.89 6.25
C ALA A 385 -32.43 7.46 5.82
N GLU A 386 -32.61 6.18 5.46
CA GLU A 386 -33.88 5.59 5.01
C GLU A 386 -34.53 4.70 6.09
N LEU A 387 -33.87 4.53 7.26
CA LEU A 387 -34.42 3.76 8.37
C LEU A 387 -35.47 4.57 9.14
N PRO A 388 -36.59 3.97 9.60
CA PRO A 388 -37.63 4.69 10.36
C PRO A 388 -37.16 5.32 11.66
N ASN A 389 -36.06 4.81 12.25
CA ASN A 389 -35.40 5.34 13.43
C ASN A 389 -33.87 5.22 13.24
N PRO A 390 -33.07 6.17 13.75
CA PRO A 390 -31.62 6.02 13.77
C PRO A 390 -31.21 4.84 14.67
N PRO A 391 -30.23 4.00 14.29
CA PRO A 391 -29.79 2.89 15.14
C PRO A 391 -29.11 3.43 16.41
N PRO A 392 -29.43 2.88 17.61
CA PRO A 392 -29.05 3.45 18.89
C PRO A 392 -27.52 3.52 19.10
N PRO A 393 -27.06 4.29 20.10
CA PRO A 393 -25.68 4.22 20.58
C PRO A 393 -25.33 2.78 21.00
N PRO A 394 -24.11 2.30 20.75
CA PRO A 394 -23.68 0.98 21.18
C PRO A 394 -23.50 0.91 22.71
N GLY A 395 -23.91 -0.20 23.30
CA GLY A 395 -23.49 -0.64 24.64
C GLY A 395 -22.79 -2.01 24.57
N ALA A 396 -22.31 -2.52 25.70
CA ALA A 396 -21.47 -3.73 25.77
C ALA A 396 -22.06 -4.97 25.03
N ASP A 397 -23.36 -5.19 25.12
CA ASP A 397 -24.10 -6.31 24.52
C ASP A 397 -24.60 -6.04 23.08
N SER A 398 -24.30 -4.87 22.51
CA SER A 398 -24.70 -4.54 21.14
C SER A 398 -23.97 -5.43 20.12
N PRO A 399 -24.62 -5.85 19.02
CA PRO A 399 -23.91 -6.51 17.92
C PRO A 399 -22.87 -5.56 17.32
N ARG A 400 -21.77 -6.10 16.78
CA ARG A 400 -20.78 -5.25 16.10
C ARG A 400 -21.40 -4.63 14.85
N ALA A 401 -21.03 -3.40 14.53
CA ALA A 401 -21.55 -2.62 13.42
C ALA A 401 -20.43 -1.79 12.75
N VAL A 402 -20.42 -1.78 11.42
CA VAL A 402 -19.54 -0.93 10.60
C VAL A 402 -20.39 0.01 9.76
N ARG A 403 -20.31 1.31 10.06
CA ARG A 403 -21.09 2.37 9.40
C ARG A 403 -20.18 3.23 8.51
N VAL A 404 -20.52 3.44 7.23
CA VAL A 404 -19.74 4.30 6.32
C VAL A 404 -20.49 5.58 6.01
N GLN A 405 -20.08 6.71 6.61
CA GLN A 405 -20.77 8.00 6.50
C GLN A 405 -20.15 8.91 5.45
N PHE A 406 -20.98 9.33 4.49
CA PHE A 406 -20.59 10.25 3.41
C PHE A 406 -20.94 11.68 3.75
N GLN A 407 -20.18 12.60 3.16
CA GLN A 407 -20.33 14.03 3.37
C GLN A 407 -20.25 14.43 4.86
N ARG A 408 -19.21 13.93 5.54
CA ARG A 408 -18.85 14.24 6.94
C ARG A 408 -17.37 14.62 7.02
N ALA A 409 -17.06 15.82 7.49
CA ALA A 409 -15.69 16.30 7.67
C ALA A 409 -15.33 16.38 9.17
N PRO A 410 -14.16 15.86 9.61
CA PRO A 410 -13.65 16.18 10.93
C PRO A 410 -13.17 17.64 10.97
N LEU A 411 -13.46 18.33 12.07
CA LEU A 411 -13.12 19.73 12.34
C LEU A 411 -12.18 19.88 13.55
N GLY A 412 -12.06 18.83 14.36
CA GLY A 412 -11.23 18.79 15.56
C GLY A 412 -11.48 17.53 16.39
N PHE A 413 -10.67 17.34 17.42
CA PHE A 413 -10.77 16.27 18.40
C PHE A 413 -11.01 16.90 19.78
N VAL A 414 -12.00 16.38 20.50
CA VAL A 414 -12.49 16.96 21.76
C VAL A 414 -12.11 16.03 22.91
N GLY A 415 -11.60 16.63 24.00
CA GLY A 415 -11.24 15.93 25.21
C GLY A 415 -12.46 15.32 25.93
N ALA A 416 -12.28 14.19 26.62
CA ALA A 416 -13.28 13.64 27.53
C ALA A 416 -13.48 14.58 28.74
N ALA A 417 -14.69 14.59 29.34
CA ALA A 417 -15.01 15.50 30.43
C ALA A 417 -14.17 15.22 31.69
N GLU A 418 -13.91 13.93 31.97
CA GLU A 418 -13.10 13.46 33.09
C GLU A 418 -11.59 13.31 32.78
N ASP A 419 -11.19 13.37 31.50
CA ASP A 419 -9.77 13.34 31.08
C ASP A 419 -9.58 14.20 29.80
N PRO A 420 -9.40 15.53 29.93
CA PRO A 420 -9.21 16.41 28.77
C PRO A 420 -7.95 16.12 27.94
N GLY A 421 -7.03 15.27 28.41
CA GLY A 421 -5.86 14.78 27.67
C GLY A 421 -6.15 13.53 26.81
N ARG A 422 -7.41 13.10 26.75
CA ARG A 422 -7.89 11.90 26.08
C ARG A 422 -9.10 12.21 25.21
N LEU A 423 -9.22 11.55 24.07
CA LEU A 423 -10.34 11.67 23.16
C LEU A 423 -11.66 11.25 23.83
N GLY A 424 -12.67 12.12 23.79
CA GLY A 424 -14.06 11.81 24.09
C GLY A 424 -14.99 11.92 22.86
N ALA A 425 -14.66 12.78 21.90
CA ALA A 425 -15.42 12.93 20.66
C ALA A 425 -14.59 13.49 19.49
N VAL A 426 -15.03 13.21 18.26
CA VAL A 426 -14.62 13.95 17.06
C VAL A 426 -15.64 15.06 16.80
N ARG A 427 -15.19 16.30 16.62
CA ARG A 427 -16.07 17.36 16.09
C ARG A 427 -16.25 17.14 14.59
N VAL A 428 -17.48 16.91 14.16
CA VAL A 428 -17.85 16.60 12.78
C VAL A 428 -18.74 17.71 12.23
N GLY A 429 -18.48 18.13 10.98
CA GLY A 429 -19.39 18.99 10.20
C GLY A 429 -20.01 18.22 9.04
N LEU A 430 -21.24 18.58 8.68
CA LEU A 430 -21.85 18.15 7.41
C LEU A 430 -21.17 18.87 6.26
N THR A 431 -20.98 18.22 5.12
CA THR A 431 -20.49 18.87 3.89
C THR A 431 -21.51 18.84 2.77
N LYS A 432 -21.45 19.80 1.85
CA LYS A 432 -22.13 19.73 0.55
C LYS A 432 -21.08 19.66 -0.56
N LEU A 433 -21.36 18.91 -1.64
CA LEU A 433 -20.56 18.94 -2.86
C LEU A 433 -20.90 20.16 -3.73
N GLU A 434 -19.87 20.79 -4.31
CA GLU A 434 -20.00 21.87 -5.29
C GLU A 434 -19.61 21.38 -6.70
N GLY A 435 -20.36 21.84 -7.70
CA GLY A 435 -20.18 21.49 -9.12
C GLY A 435 -20.81 20.16 -9.52
N GLU A 436 -20.83 19.88 -10.83
CA GLU A 436 -21.40 18.67 -11.42
C GLU A 436 -20.69 17.37 -10.98
N PRO A 437 -21.41 16.23 -10.86
CA PRO A 437 -20.84 14.91 -10.56
C PRO A 437 -19.59 14.59 -11.37
N SER A 438 -18.43 14.60 -10.71
CA SER A 438 -17.11 14.49 -11.34
C SER A 438 -16.04 14.12 -10.30
N ALA A 439 -14.83 13.79 -10.73
CA ALA A 439 -13.71 13.53 -9.81
C ALA A 439 -13.15 14.83 -9.18
N GLN A 440 -13.57 15.98 -9.71
CA GLN A 440 -13.09 17.32 -9.41
C GLN A 440 -13.98 18.06 -8.38
N GLN A 441 -15.17 17.53 -8.05
CA GLN A 441 -16.07 18.16 -7.09
C GLN A 441 -15.36 18.43 -5.75
N ARG A 442 -15.62 19.62 -5.22
CA ARG A 442 -15.11 20.06 -3.91
C ARG A 442 -16.20 19.85 -2.87
N ALA A 443 -15.79 19.69 -1.62
CA ALA A 443 -16.71 19.57 -0.49
C ALA A 443 -16.52 20.77 0.43
N HIS A 444 -17.63 21.43 0.73
CA HIS A 444 -17.70 22.67 1.48
C HIS A 444 -18.47 22.40 2.77
N LEU A 445 -18.00 22.95 3.89
CA LEU A 445 -18.67 22.83 5.18
C LEU A 445 -20.04 23.50 5.11
N VAL A 446 -21.08 22.81 5.56
CA VAL A 446 -22.40 23.43 5.78
C VAL A 446 -22.31 24.23 7.08
N GLU A 447 -22.59 25.53 7.00
CA GLU A 447 -22.52 26.42 8.17
C GLU A 447 -23.51 25.99 9.27
N GLY A 448 -23.15 26.22 10.54
CA GLY A 448 -23.94 25.78 11.70
C GLY A 448 -24.03 24.26 11.93
N SER A 449 -23.55 23.43 11.00
CA SER A 449 -23.76 21.97 11.02
C SER A 449 -22.78 21.16 11.88
N ALA A 450 -22.01 21.82 12.74
CA ALA A 450 -20.97 21.18 13.55
C ALA A 450 -21.57 20.53 14.81
N TYR A 451 -21.23 19.27 15.05
CA TYR A 451 -21.62 18.50 16.24
C TYR A 451 -20.47 17.64 16.73
N ASP A 452 -20.47 17.27 18.01
CA ASP A 452 -19.48 16.35 18.57
C ASP A 452 -20.01 14.91 18.54
N PHE A 453 -19.25 14.00 17.91
CA PHE A 453 -19.58 12.59 17.75
C PHE A 453 -18.77 11.75 18.76
N PRO A 454 -19.41 11.16 19.80
CA PRO A 454 -18.70 10.44 20.86
C PRO A 454 -17.93 9.22 20.36
N CYS A 455 -16.66 9.11 20.77
CA CYS A 455 -15.78 7.98 20.49
C CYS A 455 -14.51 8.04 21.35
N GLY A 456 -13.98 6.88 21.74
CA GLY A 456 -12.72 6.80 22.52
C GLY A 456 -11.48 6.50 21.66
N LEU A 457 -11.68 6.11 20.39
CA LEU A 457 -10.60 5.81 19.43
C LEU A 457 -10.84 6.50 18.08
N VAL A 458 -9.79 7.11 17.53
CA VAL A 458 -9.69 7.62 16.16
C VAL A 458 -8.51 7.00 15.44
N LEU A 459 -8.73 6.52 14.22
CA LEU A 459 -7.69 6.14 13.26
C LEU A 459 -7.70 7.08 12.05
N LYS A 460 -6.63 7.86 11.88
CA LYS A 460 -6.45 8.77 10.74
C LYS A 460 -6.00 7.97 9.50
N SER A 461 -6.88 7.77 8.52
CA SER A 461 -6.62 7.03 7.27
C SER A 461 -6.59 7.95 6.03
N VAL A 462 -6.01 9.15 6.17
CA VAL A 462 -5.95 10.18 5.11
C VAL A 462 -4.74 10.07 4.17
N GLY A 463 -3.98 8.98 4.29
CA GLY A 463 -2.88 8.62 3.39
C GLY A 463 -1.49 8.90 3.97
N TYR A 464 -0.48 8.33 3.32
CA TYR A 464 0.90 8.32 3.75
C TYR A 464 1.66 9.54 3.19
N ARG A 465 2.90 9.73 3.66
CA ARG A 465 3.90 10.65 3.10
C ARG A 465 5.27 9.96 3.14
N SER A 466 6.17 10.29 2.22
CA SER A 466 7.57 9.88 2.31
C SER A 466 8.38 10.88 3.15
N SER A 467 9.49 10.42 3.73
CA SER A 467 10.52 11.26 4.33
C SER A 467 11.66 11.56 3.33
N PRO A 468 12.36 12.69 3.48
CA PRO A 468 13.56 13.00 2.71
C PRO A 468 14.73 12.07 3.10
N LEU A 469 15.57 11.74 2.12
CA LEU A 469 16.84 11.06 2.32
C LEU A 469 17.99 12.08 2.27
N GLU A 470 18.81 12.14 3.32
CA GLU A 470 19.98 13.03 3.36
C GLU A 470 20.95 12.69 2.20
N GLY A 471 21.27 13.70 1.39
CA GLY A 471 22.02 13.57 0.12
C GLY A 471 21.14 13.39 -1.13
N ALA A 472 19.85 13.07 -1.00
CA ALA A 472 18.93 12.91 -2.14
C ALA A 472 17.97 14.12 -2.31
N PRO A 473 17.67 14.54 -3.56
CA PRO A 473 16.64 15.56 -3.83
C PRO A 473 15.24 15.14 -3.37
N PHE A 474 14.48 16.04 -2.76
CA PHE A 474 13.14 15.76 -2.25
C PHE A 474 12.18 16.95 -2.41
N ASP A 475 10.92 16.67 -2.76
CA ASP A 475 9.82 17.64 -2.80
C ASP A 475 9.00 17.53 -1.52
N GLU A 476 9.22 18.45 -0.59
CA GLU A 476 8.53 18.47 0.72
C GLU A 476 7.00 18.75 0.60
N VAL A 477 6.54 19.36 -0.49
CA VAL A 477 5.11 19.67 -0.69
C VAL A 477 4.37 18.44 -1.19
N ARG A 478 4.96 17.71 -2.14
CA ARG A 478 4.37 16.49 -2.73
C ARG A 478 4.70 15.22 -1.95
N GLY A 479 5.80 15.21 -1.19
CA GLY A 479 6.27 14.06 -0.41
C GLY A 479 6.90 12.97 -1.28
N VAL A 480 7.66 13.35 -2.31
CA VAL A 480 8.25 12.47 -3.35
C VAL A 480 9.64 12.96 -3.78
N VAL A 481 10.42 12.09 -4.41
CA VAL A 481 11.69 12.49 -5.06
C VAL A 481 11.40 13.06 -6.47
N PRO A 482 11.85 14.30 -6.80
CA PRO A 482 11.69 14.88 -8.13
C PRO A 482 12.37 14.02 -9.22
N ASN A 483 11.61 13.58 -10.23
CA ASN A 483 12.13 12.65 -11.24
C ASN A 483 11.43 12.78 -12.61
N ARG A 484 12.04 12.18 -13.64
CA ARG A 484 11.46 11.97 -14.98
C ARG A 484 11.77 10.54 -15.45
N GLY A 485 10.72 9.73 -15.65
CA GLY A 485 10.88 8.30 -15.97
C GLY A 485 11.55 7.50 -14.84
N GLY A 486 11.50 7.99 -13.60
CA GLY A 486 12.24 7.42 -12.48
C GLY A 486 13.71 7.87 -12.36
N ARG A 487 14.31 8.55 -13.35
CA ARG A 487 15.63 9.21 -13.17
C ARG A 487 15.45 10.46 -12.31
N VAL A 488 16.25 10.63 -11.26
CA VAL A 488 16.12 11.75 -10.31
C VAL A 488 16.66 13.04 -10.92
N THR A 489 15.92 14.14 -10.72
CA THR A 489 16.27 15.45 -11.27
C THR A 489 17.45 16.04 -10.50
N GLY A 490 18.55 16.33 -11.21
CA GLY A 490 19.75 16.96 -10.63
C GLY A 490 20.72 16.00 -9.93
N ALA A 491 20.46 14.69 -9.93
CA ALA A 491 21.32 13.69 -9.30
C ALA A 491 21.72 12.57 -10.29
N PRO A 492 22.87 12.68 -10.97
CA PRO A 492 23.41 11.61 -11.81
C PRO A 492 23.56 10.28 -11.05
N GLY A 493 23.38 9.18 -11.78
CA GLY A 493 23.32 7.82 -11.23
C GLY A 493 22.11 7.51 -10.35
N LEU A 494 21.32 8.49 -9.92
CA LEU A 494 20.22 8.29 -8.97
C LEU A 494 18.87 8.12 -9.66
N TYR A 495 18.14 7.09 -9.23
CA TYR A 495 16.83 6.69 -9.72
C TYR A 495 15.85 6.52 -8.54
N VAL A 496 14.56 6.43 -8.83
CA VAL A 496 13.50 6.23 -7.84
C VAL A 496 12.38 5.32 -8.40
N ALA A 497 11.72 4.55 -7.54
CA ALA A 497 10.58 3.70 -7.89
C ALA A 497 9.48 3.72 -6.80
N GLY A 498 8.25 3.33 -7.17
CA GLY A 498 7.15 3.09 -6.25
C GLY A 498 6.52 4.36 -5.68
N TRP A 499 6.05 4.27 -4.43
CA TRP A 499 5.39 5.38 -3.75
C TRP A 499 6.30 6.61 -3.55
N LEU A 500 7.62 6.42 -3.48
CA LEU A 500 8.60 7.51 -3.40
C LEU A 500 8.71 8.30 -4.73
N LYS A 501 8.42 7.65 -5.86
CA LYS A 501 8.41 8.22 -7.22
C LYS A 501 7.09 8.92 -7.55
N ARG A 502 5.96 8.28 -7.20
CA ARG A 502 4.60 8.65 -7.65
C ARG A 502 3.70 9.26 -6.58
N GLY A 503 4.11 9.21 -5.32
CA GLY A 503 3.25 9.38 -4.16
C GLY A 503 2.54 8.08 -3.76
N PRO A 504 2.03 7.98 -2.52
CA PRO A 504 1.48 6.73 -1.97
C PRO A 504 0.05 6.45 -2.46
N THR A 505 -0.06 6.08 -3.73
CA THR A 505 -1.31 5.67 -4.38
C THR A 505 -1.09 4.48 -5.32
N GLY A 506 -2.18 3.72 -5.55
CA GLY A 506 -2.17 2.48 -6.32
C GLY A 506 -1.89 1.23 -5.47
N VAL A 507 -2.17 0.07 -6.06
CA VAL A 507 -1.98 -1.26 -5.46
C VAL A 507 -0.61 -1.84 -5.84
N ILE A 508 -0.28 -3.05 -5.36
CA ILE A 508 0.97 -3.74 -5.67
C ILE A 508 1.24 -3.79 -7.19
N LEU A 509 0.23 -4.13 -7.99
CA LEU A 509 0.33 -4.16 -9.46
C LEU A 509 0.68 -2.79 -10.08
N THR A 510 0.27 -1.68 -9.47
CA THR A 510 0.64 -0.33 -9.93
C THR A 510 2.15 -0.07 -9.81
N ASN A 511 2.83 -0.75 -8.87
CA ASN A 511 4.28 -0.67 -8.74
C ASN A 511 5.05 -1.48 -9.79
N VAL A 512 4.41 -2.45 -10.47
CA VAL A 512 5.07 -3.24 -11.54
C VAL A 512 5.38 -2.35 -12.74
N ASN A 513 4.36 -1.70 -13.30
CA ASN A 513 4.52 -0.82 -14.47
C ASN A 513 5.47 0.35 -14.18
N ASP A 514 5.41 0.86 -12.95
CA ASP A 514 6.24 1.95 -12.46
C ASP A 514 7.73 1.56 -12.29
N ALA A 515 7.98 0.37 -11.74
CA ALA A 515 9.32 -0.21 -11.66
C ALA A 515 9.90 -0.52 -13.05
N ASN A 516 9.07 -0.98 -14.00
CA ASN A 516 9.49 -1.25 -15.37
C ASN A 516 9.95 0.03 -16.09
N GLU A 517 9.25 1.16 -15.91
CA GLU A 517 9.67 2.45 -16.47
C GLU A 517 11.03 2.92 -15.90
N THR A 518 11.21 2.80 -14.57
CA THR A 518 12.47 3.14 -13.90
C THR A 518 13.62 2.25 -14.37
N ALA A 519 13.40 0.92 -14.45
CA ALA A 519 14.40 -0.03 -14.92
C ALA A 519 14.80 0.24 -16.38
N ALA A 520 13.83 0.39 -17.29
CA ALA A 520 14.09 0.70 -18.69
C ALA A 520 14.89 2.01 -18.87
N THR A 521 14.59 3.02 -18.03
CA THR A 521 15.31 4.31 -18.04
C THR A 521 16.76 4.15 -17.58
N LEU A 522 17.02 3.33 -16.55
CA LEU A 522 18.37 3.01 -16.07
C LEU A 522 19.17 2.21 -17.12
N ILE A 523 18.57 1.18 -17.72
CA ILE A 523 19.19 0.37 -18.77
C ILE A 523 19.55 1.23 -19.97
N ALA A 524 18.67 2.13 -20.40
CA ALA A 524 18.96 3.06 -21.49
C ALA A 524 20.15 3.98 -21.18
N ASP A 525 20.31 4.43 -19.93
CA ASP A 525 21.46 5.24 -19.51
C ASP A 525 22.75 4.41 -19.41
N ARG A 526 22.68 3.16 -18.95
CA ARG A 526 23.82 2.22 -18.99
C ARG A 526 24.31 2.00 -20.42
N LEU A 527 23.40 1.64 -21.33
CA LEU A 527 23.71 1.34 -22.74
C LEU A 527 24.18 2.57 -23.53
N THR A 528 23.85 3.78 -23.07
CA THR A 528 24.34 5.05 -23.67
C THR A 528 25.53 5.67 -22.91
N GLY A 529 26.15 4.93 -21.98
CA GLY A 529 27.37 5.36 -21.29
C GLY A 529 27.20 6.56 -20.35
N LYS A 530 25.99 6.80 -19.83
CA LYS A 530 25.70 7.91 -18.90
C LYS A 530 25.84 7.53 -17.41
N LEU A 531 26.24 6.29 -17.12
CA LEU A 531 26.59 5.83 -15.79
C LEU A 531 28.12 5.77 -15.70
N ASP A 532 28.69 6.29 -14.62
CA ASP A 532 30.13 6.26 -14.40
C ASP A 532 30.63 4.81 -14.27
N VAL A 533 31.79 4.53 -14.86
CA VAL A 533 32.42 3.19 -14.87
C VAL A 533 33.23 2.96 -13.60
N GLY A 534 32.53 2.75 -12.48
CA GLY A 534 33.15 2.42 -11.19
C GLY A 534 32.15 1.90 -10.16
N GLY A 535 32.63 1.02 -9.29
CA GLY A 535 31.88 0.51 -8.14
C GLY A 535 32.29 -0.90 -7.75
N ALA A 536 32.75 -1.07 -6.51
CA ALA A 536 33.11 -2.38 -5.95
C ALA A 536 31.92 -3.13 -5.31
N GLY A 537 30.71 -2.59 -5.42
CA GLY A 537 29.45 -3.26 -5.11
C GLY A 537 29.31 -3.75 -3.66
N ALA A 538 28.53 -4.81 -3.49
CA ALA A 538 28.30 -5.43 -2.19
C ALA A 538 29.59 -5.81 -1.45
N ASP A 539 30.67 -6.23 -2.13
CA ASP A 539 31.88 -6.69 -1.42
C ASP A 539 32.58 -5.56 -0.66
N ALA A 540 32.68 -4.36 -1.25
CA ALA A 540 33.19 -3.19 -0.55
C ALA A 540 32.26 -2.72 0.57
N VAL A 541 30.94 -2.80 0.36
CA VAL A 541 29.96 -2.46 1.42
C VAL A 541 30.00 -3.47 2.56
N ARG A 542 30.01 -4.78 2.28
CA ARG A 542 30.18 -5.86 3.27
C ARG A 542 31.48 -5.68 4.05
N LYS A 543 32.59 -5.33 3.38
CA LYS A 543 33.87 -5.00 4.04
C LYS A 543 33.77 -3.77 4.96
N ARG A 544 33.02 -2.73 4.57
CA ARG A 544 32.74 -1.54 5.41
C ARG A 544 31.86 -1.88 6.62
N LEU A 545 30.83 -2.71 6.43
CA LEU A 545 29.89 -3.10 7.49
C LEU A 545 30.50 -4.12 8.45
N ALA A 546 31.42 -4.98 8.00
CA ALA A 546 32.16 -5.93 8.84
C ALA A 546 33.09 -5.28 9.89
N ALA A 547 33.35 -3.96 9.78
CA ALA A 547 34.03 -3.19 10.83
C ALA A 547 33.08 -2.76 11.98
N GLN A 548 31.78 -3.01 11.84
CA GLN A 548 30.73 -2.72 12.84
C GLN A 548 30.41 -3.98 13.65
N ARG A 549 29.65 -3.83 14.75
CA ARG A 549 29.25 -4.96 15.62
C ARG A 549 27.88 -5.54 15.28
N GLN A 550 27.13 -4.84 14.43
CA GLN A 550 25.79 -5.17 14.00
C GLN A 550 25.84 -6.24 12.90
N PRO A 551 25.07 -7.34 12.99
CA PRO A 551 25.06 -8.37 11.96
C PRO A 551 24.36 -7.85 10.70
N VAL A 552 24.96 -8.08 9.54
CA VAL A 552 24.30 -7.94 8.22
C VAL A 552 23.72 -9.30 7.85
N LEU A 553 22.44 -9.33 7.47
CA LEU A 553 21.72 -10.56 7.16
C LEU A 553 21.59 -10.77 5.65
N ASP A 554 21.74 -12.02 5.22
CA ASP A 554 21.49 -12.47 3.85
C ASP A 554 20.08 -13.09 3.72
N PHE A 555 19.80 -13.67 2.55
CA PHE A 555 18.51 -14.31 2.29
C PHE A 555 18.30 -15.59 3.12
N GLU A 556 19.35 -16.37 3.37
CA GLU A 556 19.28 -17.59 4.18
C GLU A 556 19.02 -17.27 5.67
N ALA A 557 19.56 -16.17 6.16
CA ALA A 557 19.26 -15.60 7.47
C ALA A 557 17.78 -15.19 7.59
N TRP A 558 17.21 -14.60 6.54
CA TRP A 558 15.76 -14.39 6.45
C TRP A 558 14.99 -15.72 6.41
N LYS A 559 15.37 -16.71 5.59
CA LYS A 559 14.67 -18.01 5.54
C LYS A 559 14.67 -18.76 6.88
N ARG A 560 15.68 -18.56 7.74
CA ARG A 560 15.69 -19.05 9.13
C ARG A 560 14.63 -18.37 10.02
N ILE A 561 14.41 -17.06 9.88
CA ILE A 561 13.29 -16.36 10.53
C ILE A 561 11.96 -16.91 9.98
N ASP A 562 11.80 -16.95 8.66
CA ASP A 562 10.58 -17.41 7.98
C ASP A 562 10.15 -18.82 8.44
N ALA A 563 11.09 -19.76 8.50
CA ALA A 563 10.85 -21.11 8.98
C ALA A 563 10.42 -21.16 10.46
N SER A 564 11.03 -20.33 11.31
CA SER A 564 10.63 -20.18 12.74
C SER A 564 9.20 -19.64 12.87
N GLU A 565 8.85 -18.60 12.11
CA GLU A 565 7.51 -18.01 12.14
C GLU A 565 6.42 -18.97 11.67
N VAL A 566 6.67 -19.70 10.58
CA VAL A 566 5.76 -20.72 10.06
C VAL A 566 5.64 -21.92 11.02
N ALA A 567 6.74 -22.31 11.69
CA ALA A 567 6.70 -23.37 12.70
C ALA A 567 5.88 -22.96 13.94
N ARG A 568 6.08 -21.74 14.46
CA ARG A 568 5.29 -21.18 15.57
C ARG A 568 3.81 -21.04 15.19
N GLY A 569 3.51 -20.54 13.99
CA GLY A 569 2.14 -20.41 13.48
C GLY A 569 1.39 -21.73 13.50
N LYS A 570 2.02 -22.81 13.01
CA LYS A 570 1.43 -24.16 13.01
C LYS A 570 1.08 -24.68 14.41
N GLN A 571 1.82 -24.28 15.44
CA GLN A 571 1.54 -24.66 16.83
C GLN A 571 0.28 -23.96 17.40
N VAL A 572 -0.07 -22.77 16.87
CA VAL A 572 -1.23 -21.97 17.31
C VAL A 572 -2.35 -21.92 16.26
N GLY A 573 -2.34 -22.81 15.27
CA GLY A 573 -3.37 -22.89 14.23
C GLY A 573 -3.40 -21.70 13.26
N LYS A 574 -2.22 -21.14 12.92
CA LYS A 574 -2.05 -19.98 12.03
C LYS A 574 -1.05 -20.25 10.91
N VAL A 575 -1.14 -19.49 9.81
CA VAL A 575 -0.19 -19.63 8.66
C VAL A 575 1.25 -19.25 9.03
N ARG A 576 1.40 -18.29 9.95
CA ARG A 576 2.64 -17.96 10.68
C ARG A 576 2.31 -17.22 11.97
N GLU A 577 3.21 -17.27 12.93
CA GLU A 577 3.25 -16.34 14.06
C GLU A 577 4.51 -15.49 13.92
N LYS A 578 4.37 -14.17 13.88
CA LYS A 578 5.48 -13.28 13.55
C LYS A 578 6.39 -13.04 14.75
N LEU A 579 7.69 -12.98 14.49
CA LEU A 579 8.60 -12.35 15.44
C LEU A 579 8.34 -10.84 15.42
N VAL A 580 8.32 -10.21 16.60
CA VAL A 580 8.06 -8.76 16.75
C VAL A 580 9.19 -8.02 17.45
N ASP A 581 10.00 -8.71 18.27
CA ASP A 581 11.27 -8.18 18.75
C ASP A 581 12.38 -8.38 17.71
N VAL A 582 13.14 -7.33 17.45
CA VAL A 582 14.28 -7.33 16.52
C VAL A 582 15.43 -8.17 17.09
N SER A 583 15.63 -8.20 18.41
CA SER A 583 16.70 -8.98 19.03
C SER A 583 16.47 -10.50 18.86
N GLU A 584 15.23 -10.97 19.04
CA GLU A 584 14.81 -12.34 18.72
C GLU A 584 14.99 -12.66 17.23
N MET A 585 14.58 -11.77 16.32
CA MET A 585 14.83 -11.93 14.88
C MET A 585 16.32 -12.17 14.60
N LEU A 586 17.21 -11.36 15.19
CA LEU A 586 18.66 -11.49 15.01
C LEU A 586 19.20 -12.82 15.58
N ARG A 587 18.76 -13.26 16.77
CA ARG A 587 19.16 -14.57 17.32
C ARG A 587 18.78 -15.73 16.39
N VAL A 588 17.52 -15.74 15.93
CA VAL A 588 17.00 -16.77 15.01
C VAL A 588 17.72 -16.73 13.66
N ALA A 589 17.95 -15.55 13.10
CA ALA A 589 18.71 -15.35 11.88
C ALA A 589 20.17 -15.85 11.97
N MET A 590 20.80 -15.68 13.14
CA MET A 590 22.15 -16.19 13.43
C MET A 590 22.19 -17.68 13.81
N GLY A 591 21.04 -18.38 13.83
CA GLY A 591 20.97 -19.80 14.20
C GLY A 591 21.26 -20.07 15.68
N GLN A 592 21.18 -19.04 16.53
CA GLN A 592 21.42 -19.18 17.96
C GLN A 592 20.23 -19.88 18.63
N ALA A 593 20.52 -20.84 19.51
CA ALA A 593 19.48 -21.56 20.25
C ALA A 593 18.60 -20.59 21.07
N MET A 594 17.34 -20.98 21.25
CA MET A 594 16.49 -20.39 22.28
C MET A 594 16.85 -21.07 23.60
N GLY A 595 17.36 -20.29 24.55
CA GLY A 595 17.56 -20.71 25.95
C GLY A 595 16.28 -20.55 26.76
#